data_AF-A0AAW7SIK2-F1
#
_entry.id   AF-A0AAW7SIK2-F1
#
_cell.length_a   1.000
_cell.length_b   1.000
_cell.length_c   1.000
_cell.angle_alpha   90.00
_cell.angle_beta   90.00
_cell.angle_gamma   90.00
#
_symmetry.space_group_name_H-M   'P 1'
#
loop_
_entity.id
_entity.type
_entity.pdbx_description
1 polymer ?
#
loop_
_entity_poly.entity_id
_entity_poly.type
_entity_poly.pdbx_seq_one_letter_code
_entity_poly.pdbx_strand_id
1 'polypeptide(L)'
;MKTKRARTLTEIYTKPTFGGIVCADIEALVVALGGSIHASAGSRIAFKLNGGRRYLHRPHPRGKALSGGRCARLVQRITDKAMTNAMTYKGYYARVDFDGRDNIFVGHVLGVDDKISFHGETVAELTQDFHAAVDHYLEECARMGRSPQKPASGKLMLRLNPETHAAVGVAAAVAGESVNQWSEEVLGRAAREVLERAAHV
;
A
#
# COMPACT_ATOMS: atom_id res chain seq x y z
N MET A 1 -8.17 -6.67 -17.68
CA MET A 1 -9.01 -5.44 -17.51
C MET A 1 -9.36 -4.79 -18.87
N LYS A 2 -10.58 -4.27 -19.12
CA LYS A 2 -10.95 -3.62 -20.42
C LYS A 2 -10.04 -2.41 -20.73
N THR A 3 -9.57 -2.28 -21.97
CA THR A 3 -8.59 -1.27 -22.47
C THR A 3 -8.90 0.18 -22.06
N LYS A 4 -10.19 0.53 -21.99
CA LYS A 4 -10.66 1.87 -21.59
C LYS A 4 -10.30 2.21 -20.14
N ARG A 5 -10.32 1.23 -19.23
CA ARG A 5 -10.05 1.42 -17.79
C ARG A 5 -8.56 1.57 -17.50
N ALA A 6 -7.72 0.85 -18.25
CA ALA A 6 -6.27 0.99 -18.19
C ALA A 6 -5.86 2.42 -18.60
N ARG A 7 -6.44 2.94 -19.70
CA ARG A 7 -6.23 4.33 -20.13
C ARG A 7 -6.65 5.35 -19.06
N THR A 8 -7.82 5.18 -18.45
CA THR A 8 -8.29 6.05 -17.36
C THR A 8 -7.33 6.04 -16.16
N LEU A 9 -6.79 4.88 -15.79
CA LEU A 9 -5.81 4.77 -14.71
C LEU A 9 -4.53 5.55 -15.07
N THR A 10 -3.99 5.38 -16.28
CA THR A 10 -2.82 6.12 -16.75
C THR A 10 -3.04 7.64 -16.76
N GLU A 11 -4.21 8.09 -17.23
CA GLU A 11 -4.58 9.51 -17.26
C GLU A 11 -4.68 10.12 -15.85
N ILE A 12 -5.12 9.36 -14.85
CA ILE A 12 -5.18 9.79 -13.44
C ILE A 12 -3.78 10.01 -12.86
N TYR A 13 -2.81 9.15 -13.20
CA TYR A 13 -1.44 9.20 -12.67
C TYR A 13 -0.45 10.05 -13.49
N THR A 14 -0.85 10.53 -14.66
CA THR A 14 -0.05 11.48 -15.45
C THR A 14 0.18 12.78 -14.65
N LYS A 15 1.35 13.40 -14.74
CA LYS A 15 1.65 14.69 -14.07
C LYS A 15 1.88 15.80 -15.11
N PRO A 16 1.02 16.85 -15.15
CA PRO A 16 -0.18 17.06 -14.33
C PRO A 16 -1.32 16.09 -14.69
N THR A 17 -2.18 15.77 -13.72
CA THR A 17 -3.34 14.88 -13.92
C THR A 17 -4.17 15.36 -15.09
N PHE A 18 -4.48 14.47 -16.02
CA PHE A 18 -5.21 14.86 -17.23
C PHE A 18 -6.61 15.36 -16.87
N GLY A 19 -6.93 16.60 -17.27
CA GLY A 19 -8.17 17.28 -16.87
C GLY A 19 -9.44 16.75 -17.56
N GLY A 20 -9.28 16.02 -18.67
CA GLY A 20 -10.36 15.57 -19.55
C GLY A 20 -11.00 14.23 -19.20
N ILE A 21 -10.66 13.63 -18.06
CA ILE A 21 -11.15 12.30 -17.68
C ILE A 21 -12.66 12.37 -17.37
N VAL A 22 -13.47 11.51 -17.99
CA VAL A 22 -14.93 11.55 -17.76
C VAL A 22 -15.26 10.88 -16.42
N CYS A 23 -16.17 11.50 -15.62
CA CYS A 23 -16.56 10.96 -14.31
C CYS A 23 -17.10 9.53 -14.38
N ALA A 24 -17.87 9.19 -15.43
CA ALA A 24 -18.35 7.83 -15.66
C ALA A 24 -17.22 6.80 -15.85
N ASP A 25 -16.09 7.21 -16.44
CA ASP A 25 -14.93 6.33 -16.60
C ASP A 25 -14.20 6.12 -15.26
N ILE A 26 -14.23 7.12 -14.38
CA ILE A 26 -13.70 7.05 -13.02
C ILE A 26 -14.58 6.15 -12.15
N GLU A 27 -15.91 6.25 -12.28
CA GLU A 27 -16.85 5.38 -11.59
C GLU A 27 -16.67 3.91 -12.01
N ALA A 28 -16.54 3.66 -13.31
CA ALA A 28 -16.27 2.34 -13.86
C ALA A 28 -14.91 1.78 -13.41
N LEU A 29 -13.90 2.64 -13.24
CA LEU A 29 -12.60 2.25 -12.69
C LEU A 29 -12.71 1.87 -11.21
N VAL A 30 -13.37 2.69 -10.39
CA VAL A 30 -13.55 2.41 -8.95
C VAL A 30 -14.27 1.08 -8.73
N VAL A 31 -15.33 0.81 -9.50
CA VAL A 31 -16.05 -0.48 -9.44
C VAL A 31 -15.16 -1.64 -9.90
N ALA A 32 -14.38 -1.46 -10.96
CA ALA A 32 -13.46 -2.50 -11.45
C ALA A 32 -12.33 -2.82 -10.47
N LEU A 33 -11.90 -1.85 -9.66
CA LEU A 33 -10.91 -2.04 -8.59
C LEU A 33 -11.53 -2.63 -7.30
N GLY A 34 -12.79 -3.09 -7.33
CA GLY A 34 -13.47 -3.66 -6.16
C GLY A 34 -14.04 -2.61 -5.19
N GLY A 35 -14.07 -1.33 -5.61
CA GLY A 35 -14.70 -0.25 -4.87
C GLY A 35 -16.21 -0.19 -5.06
N SER A 36 -16.88 0.56 -4.18
CA SER A 36 -18.32 0.79 -4.25
C SER A 36 -18.66 2.27 -4.25
N ILE A 37 -19.72 2.61 -4.98
CA ILE A 37 -20.21 3.97 -5.14
C ILE A 37 -21.62 4.01 -4.59
N HIS A 38 -21.86 4.86 -3.59
CA HIS A 38 -23.17 5.00 -2.97
C HIS A 38 -23.65 6.44 -3.03
N ALA A 39 -24.93 6.64 -3.35
CA ALA A 39 -25.59 7.90 -3.07
C ALA A 39 -25.76 8.03 -1.56
N SER A 40 -25.19 9.08 -0.95
CA SER A 40 -25.46 9.41 0.45
C SER A 40 -26.72 10.26 0.57
N ALA A 41 -27.34 10.31 1.75
CA ALA A 41 -28.46 11.21 2.04
C ALA A 41 -28.02 12.67 1.81
N GLY A 42 -28.45 13.26 0.67
CA GLY A 42 -28.10 14.61 0.23
C GLY A 42 -27.48 14.68 -1.18
N SER A 43 -27.01 15.86 -1.59
CA SER A 43 -26.42 16.10 -2.92
C SER A 43 -24.98 15.57 -3.06
N ARG A 44 -24.63 14.46 -2.40
CA ARG A 44 -23.27 13.89 -2.35
C ARG A 44 -23.22 12.42 -2.79
N ILE A 45 -22.17 12.03 -3.50
CA ILE A 45 -21.82 10.67 -3.91
C ILE A 45 -20.60 10.23 -3.10
N ALA A 46 -20.68 9.06 -2.46
CA ALA A 46 -19.60 8.46 -1.71
C ALA A 46 -18.85 7.44 -2.58
N PHE A 47 -17.56 7.66 -2.77
CA PHE A 47 -16.63 6.71 -3.38
C PHE A 47 -15.92 5.94 -2.26
N LYS A 48 -15.99 4.61 -2.32
CA LYS A 48 -15.32 3.70 -1.39
C LYS A 48 -14.37 2.81 -2.18
N LEU A 49 -13.12 2.69 -1.75
CA LEU A 49 -12.13 1.78 -2.33
C LEU A 49 -11.12 1.41 -1.24
N ASN A 50 -10.85 0.11 -1.05
CA ASN A 50 -9.94 -0.46 -0.03
C ASN A 50 -10.01 0.23 1.35
N GLY A 51 -11.22 0.38 1.91
CA GLY A 51 -11.44 1.02 3.21
C GLY A 51 -11.35 2.55 3.23
N GLY A 52 -10.80 3.18 2.19
CA GLY A 52 -10.85 4.61 1.96
C GLY A 52 -12.26 5.06 1.55
N ARG A 53 -12.78 6.13 2.17
CA ARG A 53 -14.07 6.75 1.80
C ARG A 53 -13.90 8.24 1.54
N ARG A 54 -14.48 8.73 0.45
CA ARG A 54 -14.58 10.16 0.14
C ARG A 54 -15.92 10.52 -0.46
N TYR A 55 -16.36 11.75 -0.20
CA TYR A 55 -17.62 12.29 -0.69
C TYR A 55 -17.36 13.38 -1.74
N LEU A 56 -18.12 13.33 -2.83
CA LEU A 56 -18.18 14.35 -3.87
C LEU A 56 -19.57 14.95 -3.93
N HIS A 57 -19.68 16.24 -4.21
CA HIS A 57 -20.98 16.82 -4.54
C HIS A 57 -21.41 16.40 -5.96
N ARG A 58 -22.64 15.89 -6.09
CA ARG A 58 -23.25 15.58 -7.38
C ARG A 58 -23.45 16.91 -8.13
N PRO A 59 -23.06 17.01 -9.41
CA PRO A 59 -23.36 18.21 -10.19
C PRO A 59 -24.88 18.33 -10.33
N HIS A 60 -25.42 19.53 -10.06
CA HIS A 60 -26.84 19.83 -10.27
C HIS A 60 -27.17 19.73 -11.78
N PRO A 61 -28.42 19.42 -12.18
CA PRO A 61 -28.82 19.24 -13.59
C PRO A 61 -28.52 20.44 -14.51
N ARG A 62 -28.27 21.64 -13.95
CA ARG A 62 -27.91 22.87 -14.68
C ARG A 62 -26.42 23.25 -14.58
N GLY A 63 -25.60 22.44 -13.90
CA GLY A 63 -24.18 22.69 -13.70
C GLY A 63 -23.30 21.78 -14.57
N LYS A 64 -22.14 22.29 -14.99
CA LYS A 64 -21.13 21.50 -15.74
C LYS A 64 -20.80 20.21 -15.00
N ALA A 65 -20.61 19.12 -15.73
CA ALA A 65 -20.11 17.85 -15.20
C ALA A 65 -18.91 18.10 -14.26
N LEU A 66 -18.77 17.28 -13.21
CA LEU A 66 -17.57 17.28 -12.38
C LEU A 66 -16.35 17.28 -13.29
N SER A 67 -15.52 18.34 -13.23
CA SER A 67 -14.33 18.38 -14.08
C SER A 67 -13.51 17.14 -13.80
N GLY A 68 -13.13 16.43 -14.87
CA GLY A 68 -12.39 15.17 -14.77
C GLY A 68 -11.22 15.24 -13.84
N GLY A 69 -10.48 16.35 -13.89
CA GLY A 69 -9.37 16.63 -12.99
C GLY A 69 -9.72 16.67 -11.49
N ARG A 70 -10.93 17.06 -11.08
CA ARG A 70 -11.35 17.02 -9.66
C ARG A 70 -11.66 15.61 -9.19
N CYS A 71 -12.33 14.81 -10.02
CA CYS A 71 -12.59 13.40 -9.71
C CYS A 71 -11.30 12.58 -9.77
N ALA A 72 -10.42 12.85 -10.73
CA ALA A 72 -9.14 12.16 -10.90
C ALA A 72 -8.20 12.42 -9.73
N ARG A 73 -8.03 13.69 -9.29
CA ARG A 73 -7.24 14.00 -8.08
C ARG A 73 -7.83 13.40 -6.81
N LEU A 74 -9.16 13.23 -6.74
CA LEU A 74 -9.79 12.59 -5.60
C LEU A 74 -9.60 11.09 -5.61
N VAL A 75 -9.83 10.44 -6.77
CA VAL A 75 -9.53 9.03 -6.92
C VAL A 75 -8.07 8.81 -6.64
N GLN A 76 -7.15 9.56 -7.24
CA GLN A 76 -5.74 9.55 -6.87
C GLN A 76 -5.54 9.63 -5.36
N ARG A 77 -6.18 10.51 -4.59
CA ARG A 77 -6.05 10.52 -3.11
C ARG A 77 -6.72 9.34 -2.39
N ILE A 78 -7.78 8.76 -2.95
CA ILE A 78 -8.41 7.54 -2.41
C ILE A 78 -7.51 6.36 -2.70
N THR A 79 -7.01 6.23 -3.94
CA THR A 79 -6.00 5.26 -4.33
C THR A 79 -4.73 5.48 -3.52
N ASP A 80 -4.11 6.65 -3.43
CA ASP A 80 -2.91 6.93 -2.62
C ASP A 80 -3.06 6.50 -1.14
N LYS A 81 -4.25 6.67 -0.55
CA LYS A 81 -4.54 6.21 0.83
C LYS A 81 -4.87 4.70 0.90
N ALA A 82 -5.38 4.12 -0.18
CA ALA A 82 -5.62 2.69 -0.39
C ALA A 82 -4.38 1.93 -0.92
N MET A 83 -3.39 2.67 -1.42
CA MET A 83 -2.08 2.30 -1.94
C MET A 83 -1.04 2.48 -0.83
N THR A 84 -1.45 2.23 0.42
CA THR A 84 -0.60 1.38 1.23
C THR A 84 -0.55 0.06 0.45
N ASN A 85 0.47 -0.12 -0.39
CA ASN A 85 0.63 -1.24 -1.31
C ASN A 85 0.84 -2.59 -0.58
N ALA A 86 0.33 -2.73 0.65
CA ALA A 86 0.63 -3.78 1.60
C ALA A 86 -0.59 -4.68 1.78
N MET A 87 -0.49 -5.95 1.38
CA MET A 87 -1.42 -7.01 1.77
C MET A 87 -0.91 -7.72 3.00
N THR A 88 -1.82 -8.23 3.85
CA THR A 88 -1.44 -8.93 5.09
C THR A 88 -2.18 -10.24 5.27
N TYR A 89 -1.47 -11.33 5.56
CA TYR A 89 -2.07 -12.63 5.83
C TYR A 89 -1.20 -13.49 6.73
N LYS A 90 -1.75 -14.07 7.81
CA LYS A 90 -1.02 -14.89 8.81
C LYS A 90 0.27 -14.24 9.37
N GLY A 91 0.28 -12.90 9.42
CA GLY A 91 1.43 -12.11 9.87
C GLY A 91 2.51 -11.89 8.80
N TYR A 92 2.27 -12.28 7.54
CA TYR A 92 3.09 -11.92 6.38
C TYR A 92 2.58 -10.63 5.75
N TYR A 93 3.51 -9.81 5.26
CA TYR A 93 3.22 -8.58 4.52
C TYR A 93 3.64 -8.78 3.07
N ALA A 94 2.93 -8.18 2.13
CA ALA A 94 3.32 -8.22 0.73
C ALA A 94 3.14 -6.88 0.05
N ARG A 95 4.12 -6.50 -0.77
CA ARG A 95 4.02 -5.32 -1.64
C ARG A 95 3.32 -5.69 -2.94
N VAL A 96 2.37 -4.87 -3.38
CA VAL A 96 1.68 -5.02 -4.67
C VAL A 96 2.03 -3.86 -5.60
N ASP A 97 2.44 -4.19 -6.82
CA ASP A 97 2.66 -3.27 -7.92
C ASP A 97 1.79 -3.70 -9.12
N PHE A 98 1.50 -2.78 -10.05
CA PHE A 98 0.69 -3.06 -11.25
C PHE A 98 1.59 -3.05 -12.49
N ASP A 99 1.62 -4.15 -13.25
CA ASP A 99 2.28 -4.18 -14.56
C ASP A 99 1.29 -3.72 -15.64
N GLY A 100 1.51 -2.52 -16.16
CA GLY A 100 0.69 -1.93 -17.21
C GLY A 100 0.84 -2.56 -18.59
N ARG A 101 1.89 -3.37 -18.83
CA ARG A 101 2.06 -4.12 -20.08
C ARG A 101 1.12 -5.32 -20.11
N ASP A 102 1.10 -6.07 -19.02
CA ASP A 102 0.35 -7.32 -18.91
C ASP A 102 -1.03 -7.13 -18.27
N ASN A 103 -1.35 -5.91 -17.81
CA ASN A 103 -2.60 -5.56 -17.13
C ASN A 103 -2.91 -6.45 -15.90
N ILE A 104 -1.87 -6.83 -15.17
CA ILE A 104 -1.94 -7.71 -14.00
C ILE A 104 -1.37 -7.02 -12.76
N PHE A 105 -1.89 -7.34 -11.59
CA PHE A 105 -1.26 -7.00 -10.32
C PHE A 105 -0.23 -8.06 -9.96
N VAL A 106 0.96 -7.63 -9.56
CA VAL A 106 2.04 -8.49 -9.12
C VAL A 106 2.37 -8.15 -7.67
N GLY A 107 2.40 -9.17 -6.83
CA GLY A 107 2.70 -9.06 -5.42
C GLY A 107 3.94 -9.83 -5.01
N HIS A 108 4.69 -9.27 -4.06
CA HIS A 108 5.89 -9.90 -3.47
C HIS A 108 5.78 -9.90 -1.94
N VAL A 109 5.98 -11.06 -1.33
CA VAL A 109 6.02 -11.18 0.13
C VAL A 109 7.30 -10.54 0.66
N LEU A 110 7.15 -9.75 1.72
CA LEU A 110 8.22 -9.01 2.37
C LEU A 110 8.66 -9.74 3.65
N GLY A 111 9.95 -9.64 3.97
CA GLY A 111 10.51 -10.18 5.22
C GLY A 111 10.70 -11.70 5.21
N VAL A 112 10.78 -12.28 4.02
CA VAL A 112 11.18 -13.68 3.76
C VAL A 112 12.35 -13.67 2.76
N ASP A 113 13.35 -14.51 2.98
CA ASP A 113 14.47 -14.70 2.04
C ASP A 113 14.01 -15.41 0.77
N ASP A 114 13.00 -16.28 0.90
CA ASP A 114 12.40 -16.98 -0.22
C ASP A 114 11.63 -15.98 -1.09
N LYS A 115 11.91 -15.98 -2.39
CA LYS A 115 11.25 -15.08 -3.36
C LYS A 115 9.82 -15.55 -3.62
N ILE A 116 8.91 -15.24 -2.70
CA ILE A 116 7.49 -15.56 -2.84
C ILE A 116 6.80 -14.44 -3.62
N SER A 117 6.30 -14.76 -4.82
CA SER A 117 5.52 -13.88 -5.67
C SER A 117 4.14 -14.45 -5.95
N PHE A 118 3.16 -13.57 -6.13
CA PHE A 118 1.77 -13.90 -6.49
C PHE A 118 1.24 -12.86 -7.47
N HIS A 119 0.16 -13.18 -8.19
CA HIS A 119 -0.41 -12.25 -9.17
C HIS A 119 -1.92 -12.45 -9.35
N GLY A 120 -2.59 -11.44 -9.90
CA GLY A 120 -4.02 -11.55 -10.24
C GLY A 120 -4.49 -10.42 -11.14
N GLU A 121 -5.49 -10.68 -11.98
CA GLU A 121 -6.11 -9.65 -12.81
C GLU A 121 -7.13 -8.82 -12.02
N THR A 122 -7.65 -9.41 -10.95
CA THR A 122 -8.55 -8.76 -10.00
C THR A 122 -7.98 -8.80 -8.59
N VAL A 123 -8.44 -7.90 -7.72
CA VAL A 123 -8.08 -7.89 -6.30
C VAL A 123 -8.47 -9.20 -5.61
N ALA A 124 -9.59 -9.81 -6.03
CA ALA A 124 -10.06 -11.07 -5.47
C ALA A 124 -9.10 -12.23 -5.81
N GLU A 125 -8.71 -12.35 -7.08
CA GLU A 125 -7.71 -13.32 -7.53
C GLU A 125 -6.36 -13.09 -6.83
N LEU A 126 -5.90 -11.84 -6.80
CA LEU A 126 -4.65 -11.48 -6.14
C LEU A 126 -4.63 -11.86 -4.65
N THR A 127 -5.77 -11.70 -3.96
CA THR A 127 -5.91 -12.08 -2.54
C THR A 127 -5.90 -13.59 -2.35
N GLN A 128 -6.60 -14.33 -3.22
CA GLN A 128 -6.56 -15.78 -3.19
C GLN A 128 -5.16 -16.31 -3.45
N ASP A 129 -4.49 -15.78 -4.47
CA ASP A 129 -3.15 -16.21 -4.85
C ASP A 129 -2.12 -15.87 -3.77
N PHE A 130 -2.24 -14.70 -3.13
CA PHE A 130 -1.42 -14.35 -1.96
C PHE A 130 -1.60 -15.34 -0.80
N HIS A 131 -2.83 -15.67 -0.44
CA HIS A 131 -3.10 -16.63 0.65
C HIS A 131 -2.55 -18.01 0.31
N ALA A 132 -2.75 -18.47 -0.92
CA ALA A 132 -2.23 -19.74 -1.39
C ALA A 132 -0.69 -19.79 -1.36
N ALA A 133 -0.03 -18.72 -1.79
CA ALA A 133 1.43 -18.60 -1.77
C ALA A 133 2.00 -18.64 -0.35
N VAL A 134 1.36 -17.95 0.61
CA VAL A 134 1.77 -17.97 2.02
C VAL A 134 1.49 -19.33 2.67
N ASP A 135 0.34 -19.94 2.39
CA ASP A 135 -0.01 -21.25 2.93
C ASP A 135 0.94 -22.33 2.42
N HIS A 136 1.24 -22.32 1.13
CA HIS A 136 2.22 -23.21 0.53
C HIS A 136 3.61 -23.06 1.17
N TYR A 137 4.06 -21.81 1.39
CA TYR A 137 5.32 -21.53 2.07
C TYR A 137 5.36 -22.12 3.49
N LEU A 138 4.28 -21.95 4.25
CA LEU A 138 4.18 -22.47 5.61
C LEU A 138 4.17 -24.01 5.64
N GLU A 139 3.45 -24.63 4.72
CA GLU A 139 3.41 -26.09 4.55
C GLU A 139 4.78 -26.65 4.18
N GLU A 140 5.49 -26.00 3.26
CA GLU A 140 6.83 -26.43 2.85
C GLU A 140 7.85 -26.27 3.97
N CYS A 141 7.78 -25.17 4.74
CA CYS A 141 8.58 -25.01 5.95
C CYS A 141 8.33 -26.15 6.96
N ALA A 142 7.07 -26.51 7.20
CA ALA A 142 6.71 -27.60 8.09
C ALA A 142 7.22 -28.96 7.59
N ARG A 143 7.06 -29.24 6.30
CA ARG A 143 7.55 -30.48 5.65
C ARG A 143 9.07 -30.62 5.75
N MET A 144 9.79 -29.51 5.60
CA MET A 144 11.25 -29.46 5.63
C MET A 144 11.82 -29.34 7.06
N GLY A 145 10.97 -29.23 8.09
CA GLY A 145 11.40 -28.99 9.47
C GLY A 145 12.07 -27.63 9.69
N ARG A 146 11.88 -26.67 8.78
CA ARG A 146 12.39 -25.29 8.92
C ARG A 146 11.37 -24.42 9.63
N SER A 147 11.83 -23.53 10.49
CA SER A 147 10.98 -22.48 11.06
C SER A 147 10.66 -21.44 9.99
N PRO A 148 9.37 -21.11 9.74
CA PRO A 148 9.00 -20.07 8.79
C PRO A 148 9.55 -18.71 9.21
N GLN A 149 10.12 -17.98 8.26
CA GLN A 149 10.54 -16.60 8.49
C GLN A 149 9.29 -15.73 8.59
N LYS A 150 9.20 -14.90 9.62
CA LYS A 150 8.13 -13.91 9.82
C LYS A 150 8.76 -12.53 9.91
N PRO A 151 8.03 -11.46 9.56
CA PRO A 151 8.49 -10.09 9.75
C PRO A 151 8.90 -9.83 11.20
N ALA A 152 9.85 -8.90 11.36
CA ALA A 152 10.48 -8.61 12.64
C ALA A 152 9.42 -8.36 13.73
N SER A 153 9.53 -9.10 14.83
CA SER A 153 8.56 -9.10 15.94
C SER A 153 8.40 -7.77 16.71
N GLY A 154 9.06 -6.70 16.26
CA GLY A 154 9.23 -5.44 16.99
C GLY A 154 10.14 -5.55 18.21
N LYS A 155 10.61 -6.76 18.56
CA LYS A 155 11.52 -6.98 19.68
C LYS A 155 12.95 -7.02 19.18
N LEU A 156 13.77 -6.10 19.66
CA LEU A 156 15.19 -6.00 19.34
C LEU A 156 16.01 -6.22 20.61
N MET A 157 16.54 -7.43 20.81
CA MET A 157 17.42 -7.75 21.93
C MET A 157 18.88 -7.59 21.49
N LEU A 158 19.54 -6.53 21.97
CA LEU A 158 20.93 -6.23 21.60
C LEU A 158 21.86 -6.45 22.79
N ARG A 159 23.06 -6.96 22.50
CA ARG A 159 24.20 -6.85 23.42
C ARG A 159 24.99 -5.61 23.04
N LEU A 160 24.99 -4.62 23.93
CA LEU A 160 25.74 -3.38 23.75
C LEU A 160 26.96 -3.41 24.68
N ASN A 161 28.05 -2.76 24.28
CA ASN A 161 29.13 -2.50 25.23
C ASN A 161 28.60 -1.54 26.32
N PRO A 162 29.17 -1.58 27.55
CA PRO A 162 28.66 -0.77 28.67
C PRO A 162 28.65 0.73 28.37
N GLU A 163 29.67 1.22 27.65
CA GLU A 163 29.80 2.64 27.28
C GLU A 163 28.67 3.10 26.34
N THR A 164 28.35 2.32 25.30
CA THR A 164 27.25 2.66 24.38
C THR A 164 25.92 2.57 25.11
N HIS A 165 25.71 1.56 25.95
CA HIS A 165 24.48 1.45 26.74
C HIS A 165 24.27 2.67 27.65
N ALA A 166 25.32 3.12 28.33
CA ALA A 166 25.26 4.33 29.16
C ALA A 166 24.97 5.58 28.31
N ALA A 167 25.65 5.74 27.18
CA ALA A 167 25.45 6.88 26.28
C ALA A 167 24.02 6.94 25.72
N VAL A 168 23.44 5.79 25.34
CA VAL A 168 22.05 5.68 24.88
C VAL A 168 21.08 6.14 25.97
N GLY A 169 21.28 5.70 27.21
CA GLY A 169 20.45 6.12 28.34
C GLY A 169 20.47 7.64 28.56
N VAL A 170 21.65 8.25 28.50
CA VAL A 170 21.82 9.71 28.63
C VAL A 170 21.17 10.43 27.44
N ALA A 171 21.39 9.96 26.22
CA ALA A 171 20.86 10.59 25.01
C ALA A 171 19.32 10.58 25.00
N ALA A 172 18.70 9.46 25.38
CA ALA A 172 17.25 9.37 25.50
C ALA A 172 16.70 10.33 26.56
N ALA A 173 17.37 10.42 27.73
CA ALA A 173 16.96 11.33 28.79
C ALA A 173 17.06 12.81 28.38
N VAL A 174 18.13 13.20 27.67
CA VAL A 174 18.29 14.56 27.13
C VAL A 174 17.22 14.89 26.08
N ALA A 175 16.83 13.90 25.27
CA ALA A 175 15.73 14.04 24.31
C ALA A 175 14.33 14.08 24.95
N GLY A 176 14.21 13.74 26.24
CA GLY A 176 12.92 13.66 26.93
C GLY A 176 12.11 12.41 26.58
N GLU A 177 12.78 11.34 26.14
CA GLU A 177 12.14 10.13 25.62
C GLU A 177 12.53 8.88 26.43
N SER A 178 11.73 7.82 26.29
CA SER A 178 12.16 6.50 26.76
C SER A 178 13.29 5.96 25.87
N VAL A 179 14.16 5.12 26.43
CA VAL A 179 15.24 4.46 25.67
C VAL A 179 14.70 3.72 24.45
N ASN A 180 13.53 3.07 24.56
CA ASN A 180 12.91 2.36 23.45
C ASN A 180 12.46 3.30 22.33
N GLN A 181 11.79 4.40 22.68
CA GLN A 181 11.31 5.39 21.70
C GLN A 181 12.48 6.08 20.98
N TRP A 182 13.47 6.51 21.75
CA TRP A 182 14.68 7.13 21.20
C TRP A 182 15.43 6.16 20.27
N SER A 183 15.55 4.89 20.69
CA SER A 183 16.21 3.85 19.88
C SER A 183 15.45 3.55 18.60
N GLU A 184 14.11 3.49 18.65
CA GLU A 184 13.27 3.27 17.46
C GLU A 184 13.47 4.38 16.43
N GLU A 185 13.48 5.65 16.86
CA GLU A 185 13.69 6.78 15.96
C GLU A 185 15.09 6.76 15.34
N VAL A 186 16.13 6.59 16.16
CA VAL A 186 17.54 6.62 15.71
C VAL A 186 17.82 5.46 14.76
N LEU A 187 17.41 4.23 15.12
CA LEU A 187 17.61 3.06 14.28
C LEU A 187 16.82 3.18 12.97
N GLY A 188 15.58 3.68 13.03
CA GLY A 188 14.75 3.89 11.85
C GLY A 188 15.33 4.94 10.90
N ARG A 189 15.94 5.99 11.43
CA ARG A 189 16.63 7.02 10.63
C ARG A 189 17.91 6.45 9.99
N ALA A 190 18.76 5.81 10.77
CA ALA A 190 20.01 5.23 10.28
C ALA A 190 19.77 4.17 9.20
N ALA A 191 18.74 3.33 9.36
CA ALA A 191 18.35 2.35 8.35
C ALA A 191 17.95 3.01 7.03
N ARG A 192 17.11 4.07 7.07
CA ARG A 192 16.70 4.82 5.87
C ARG A 192 17.90 5.42 5.13
N GLU A 193 18.82 6.06 5.86
CA GLU A 193 20.01 6.66 5.25
C GLU A 193 20.90 5.63 4.54
N VAL A 194 21.03 4.41 5.09
CA VAL A 194 21.79 3.34 4.45
C VAL A 194 21.08 2.86 3.18
N LEU A 195 19.76 2.63 3.26
CA LEU A 195 18.96 2.14 2.12
C LEU A 195 18.90 3.17 0.97
N GLU A 196 18.78 4.46 1.28
CA GLU A 196 18.78 5.53 0.29
C GLU A 196 20.12 5.66 -0.43
N ARG A 197 21.25 5.51 0.28
CA ARG A 197 22.59 5.49 -0.33
C ARG A 197 22.79 4.30 -1.25
N ALA A 198 22.30 3.13 -0.86
CA ALA A 198 22.40 1.92 -1.68
C ALA A 198 21.53 1.98 -2.95
N ALA A 199 20.46 2.78 -2.96
CA ALA A 199 19.57 2.95 -4.12
C ALA A 199 20.10 3.93 -5.18
N HIS A 200 21.19 4.66 -4.91
CA HIS A 200 21.79 5.65 -5.83
C HIS A 200 23.15 5.19 -6.41
N VAL A 201 23.48 3.91 -6.27
CA VAL A 201 24.65 3.24 -6.87
C VAL A 201 24.14 2.25 -7.92
#